data_AF-A0A7S4CMX6-F1
#
_entry.id   AF-A0A7S4CMX6-F1
#
_cell.length_a   1.000
_cell.length_b   1.000
_cell.length_c   1.000
_cell.angle_alpha   90.00
_cell.angle_beta   90.00
_cell.angle_gamma   90.00
#
_symmetry.space_group_name_H-M   'P 1'
#
loop_
_entity.id
_entity.type
_entity.pdbx_description
1 polymer ?
#
loop_
_entity_poly.entity_id
_entity_poly.type
_entity_poly.pdbx_seq_one_letter_code
_entity_poly.pdbx_strand_id
1 'polypeptide(L)'
;PRKRTRQQSRHKKLSLPPPRVVAPQSVVPEGCMPRISALFMPPLLCGAPAQVEEHGYHSAQWALPTEDTAYADRLLSCSAVVGMHPDQATEHIVDFALVYGKAFAVVPCCVFSQEFPNRRLPSGEYVESYEQFLQYLSVKHPQTQCAMLPLQGANVVVFKRGSA
;
A
#
# COMPACT_ATOMS: atom_id res chain seq x y z
N PRO A 1 -48.13 -44.23 14.60
CA PRO A 1 -46.84 -44.86 14.22
C PRO A 1 -46.30 -44.29 12.89
N ARG A 2 -45.15 -43.63 12.75
CA ARG A 2 -43.89 -43.60 13.51
C ARG A 2 -43.32 -42.18 13.44
N LYS A 3 -42.88 -41.65 14.59
CA LYS A 3 -42.10 -40.40 14.69
C LYS A 3 -40.68 -40.66 14.16
N ARG A 4 -40.16 -39.81 13.28
CA ARG A 4 -38.73 -39.78 12.93
C ARG A 4 -38.08 -38.56 13.56
N THR A 5 -37.42 -38.80 14.68
CA THR A 5 -36.47 -37.93 15.36
C THR A 5 -35.24 -37.71 14.46
N ARG A 6 -34.91 -36.44 14.15
CA ARG A 6 -33.65 -36.09 13.48
C ARG A 6 -32.66 -35.60 14.54
N GLN A 7 -31.68 -36.44 14.82
CA GLN A 7 -30.56 -36.21 15.74
C GLN A 7 -29.79 -34.94 15.37
N GLN A 8 -29.49 -34.13 16.39
CA GLN A 8 -28.48 -33.08 16.35
C GLN A 8 -27.09 -33.72 16.27
N SER A 9 -26.36 -33.45 15.20
CA SER A 9 -24.92 -33.76 15.08
C SER A 9 -24.11 -32.52 15.49
N ARG A 10 -23.46 -32.61 16.65
CA ARG A 10 -22.48 -31.64 17.15
C ARG A 10 -21.19 -31.77 16.33
N HIS A 11 -20.94 -30.86 15.40
CA HIS A 11 -19.61 -30.69 14.82
C HIS A 11 -18.75 -29.86 15.78
N LYS A 12 -17.84 -30.54 16.50
CA LYS A 12 -16.70 -29.91 17.18
C LYS A 12 -15.85 -29.19 16.13
N LYS A 13 -15.82 -27.86 16.15
CA LYS A 13 -14.81 -27.09 15.41
C LYS A 13 -13.46 -27.30 16.10
N LEU A 14 -12.58 -28.11 15.50
CA LEU A 14 -11.16 -28.08 15.80
C LEU A 14 -10.61 -26.74 15.29
N SER A 15 -10.29 -25.84 16.21
CA SER A 15 -9.57 -24.61 15.92
C SER A 15 -8.11 -24.94 15.60
N LEU A 16 -7.70 -24.80 14.35
CA LEU A 16 -6.28 -24.79 13.99
C LEU A 16 -5.69 -23.43 14.40
N PRO A 17 -4.48 -23.39 14.98
CA PRO A 17 -3.80 -22.14 15.29
C PRO A 17 -3.34 -21.43 14.01
N PRO A 18 -3.27 -20.09 14.00
CA PRO A 18 -2.81 -19.33 12.84
C PRO A 18 -1.32 -19.61 12.55
N PRO A 19 -0.89 -19.55 11.27
CA PRO A 19 0.52 -19.69 10.92
C PRO A 19 1.34 -18.54 11.51
N ARG A 20 2.47 -18.89 12.13
CA ARG A 20 3.46 -17.92 12.62
C ARG A 20 4.17 -17.29 11.42
N VAL A 21 3.91 -16.01 11.18
CA VAL A 21 4.75 -15.19 10.30
C VAL A 21 6.02 -14.85 11.06
N VAL A 22 7.14 -15.44 10.65
CA VAL A 22 8.47 -15.12 11.17
C VAL A 22 8.93 -13.84 10.48
N ALA A 23 9.23 -12.80 11.26
CA ALA A 23 9.81 -11.56 10.77
C ALA A 23 11.15 -11.85 10.07
N PRO A 24 11.42 -11.31 8.87
CA PRO A 24 12.73 -11.45 8.26
C PRO A 24 13.75 -10.71 9.10
N GLN A 25 14.77 -11.45 9.56
CA GLN A 25 15.92 -10.89 10.25
C GLN A 25 16.68 -9.99 9.27
N SER A 26 16.91 -8.74 9.68
CA SER A 26 17.73 -7.78 8.97
C SER A 26 19.18 -8.24 8.94
N VAL A 27 19.62 -8.75 7.79
CA VAL A 27 21.04 -8.94 7.50
C VAL A 27 21.56 -7.62 6.94
N VAL A 28 22.23 -6.84 7.77
CA VAL A 28 23.03 -5.67 7.35
C VAL A 28 24.43 -6.15 7.01
N PRO A 29 24.93 -6.00 5.76
CA PRO A 29 26.35 -6.16 5.51
C PRO A 29 27.09 -4.90 5.97
N GLU A 30 28.04 -5.10 6.87
CA GLU A 30 29.07 -4.13 7.24
C GLU A 30 29.95 -3.79 6.02
N GLY A 31 30.26 -2.52 5.82
CA GLY A 31 31.36 -2.17 4.91
C GLY A 31 31.43 -0.72 4.42
N CYS A 32 32.44 -0.01 4.91
CA CYS A 32 33.21 1.02 4.20
C CYS A 32 32.63 2.45 4.09
N MET A 33 32.87 3.24 5.14
CA MET A 33 32.96 4.71 5.02
C MET A 33 34.33 5.14 4.50
N PRO A 34 34.41 6.22 3.72
CA PRO A 34 35.54 7.13 3.80
C PRO A 34 35.13 8.46 4.48
N ARG A 35 35.98 8.85 5.42
CA ARG A 35 36.03 10.16 6.09
C ARG A 35 36.35 11.25 5.07
N ILE A 36 35.59 12.34 5.07
CA ILE A 36 36.13 13.68 4.75
C ILE A 36 35.54 14.67 5.76
N SER A 37 36.46 15.36 6.42
CA SER A 37 36.22 16.33 7.49
C SER A 37 35.36 17.51 7.03
N ALA A 38 34.58 18.00 7.98
CA ALA A 38 33.93 19.30 7.96
C ALA A 38 34.91 20.41 7.54
N LEU A 39 34.38 21.43 6.86
CA LEU A 39 34.41 22.82 7.32
C LEU A 39 33.51 23.67 6.42
N PHE A 40 32.80 24.61 7.08
CA PHE A 40 32.16 25.81 6.55
C PHE A 40 30.70 25.75 6.04
N MET A 41 29.87 26.56 6.70
CA MET A 41 28.47 26.89 6.44
C MET A 41 28.41 28.39 6.02
N PRO A 42 27.27 28.95 5.54
CA PRO A 42 26.63 28.83 4.22
C PRO A 42 26.62 30.22 3.49
N PRO A 43 25.97 30.40 2.30
CA PRO A 43 24.52 30.64 2.26
C PRO A 43 23.79 30.11 1.00
N LEU A 44 22.46 29.95 1.15
CA LEU A 44 21.43 30.18 0.13
C LEU A 44 21.74 29.82 -1.34
N LEU A 45 21.22 28.69 -1.81
CA LEU A 45 20.30 28.61 -2.96
C LEU A 45 20.01 27.14 -3.27
N CYS A 46 18.74 26.83 -3.50
CA CYS A 46 18.26 25.75 -4.36
C CYS A 46 18.86 24.35 -4.08
N GLY A 47 18.23 23.62 -3.15
CA GLY A 47 18.48 22.19 -3.00
C GLY A 47 18.03 21.43 -4.25
N ALA A 48 19.00 20.95 -5.03
CA ALA A 48 18.79 19.93 -6.05
C ALA A 48 18.29 18.64 -5.38
N PRO A 49 17.32 17.93 -5.97
CA PRO A 49 16.85 16.67 -5.39
C PRO A 49 17.95 15.62 -5.45
N ALA A 50 18.15 14.97 -4.31
CA ALA A 50 18.95 13.75 -4.18
C ALA A 50 18.48 12.71 -5.21
N GLN A 51 19.43 12.13 -5.93
CA GLN A 51 19.14 11.09 -6.91
C GLN A 51 18.70 9.82 -6.17
N VAL A 52 17.40 9.53 -6.25
CA VAL A 52 16.82 8.25 -5.86
C VAL A 52 16.79 7.38 -7.11
N GLU A 53 17.47 6.24 -7.07
CA GLU A 53 17.52 5.30 -8.19
C GLU A 53 16.12 4.82 -8.60
N GLU A 54 15.82 4.96 -9.89
CA GLU A 54 14.57 4.59 -10.53
C GLU A 54 14.34 3.07 -10.46
N HIS A 55 13.58 2.62 -9.47
CA HIS A 55 12.86 1.36 -9.59
C HIS A 55 11.57 1.64 -10.36
N GLY A 56 11.61 1.29 -11.65
CA GLY A 56 10.62 1.61 -12.66
C GLY A 56 9.17 1.45 -12.19
N TYR A 57 8.58 2.59 -11.81
CA TYR A 57 7.15 2.76 -11.73
C TYR A 57 6.80 3.67 -12.92
N HIS A 58 6.03 3.13 -13.87
CA HIS A 58 5.62 3.87 -15.07
C HIS A 58 5.02 5.20 -14.61
N SER A 59 5.66 6.31 -14.96
CA SER A 59 5.23 7.66 -14.60
C SER A 59 3.91 7.95 -15.31
N ALA A 60 2.81 7.48 -14.72
CA ALA A 60 1.48 7.84 -15.16
C ALA A 60 1.37 9.36 -15.01
N GLN A 61 1.33 10.04 -16.14
CA GLN A 61 1.21 11.49 -16.21
C GLN A 61 -0.23 11.86 -15.83
N TRP A 62 -0.52 11.91 -14.53
CA TRP A 62 -1.88 11.98 -13.99
C TRP A 62 -2.57 13.35 -14.14
N ALA A 63 -2.23 14.15 -15.15
CA ALA A 63 -2.69 15.53 -15.31
C ALA A 63 -4.16 15.73 -14.89
N LEU A 64 -4.35 16.54 -13.85
CA LEU A 64 -5.68 16.82 -13.33
C LEU A 64 -6.53 17.48 -14.45
N PRO A 65 -7.78 17.05 -14.64
CA PRO A 65 -8.65 17.60 -15.69
C PRO A 65 -8.85 19.10 -15.48
N THR A 66 -8.70 19.87 -16.55
CA THR A 66 -8.75 21.35 -16.55
C THR A 66 -10.13 21.92 -16.27
N GLU A 67 -11.19 21.12 -16.45
CA GLU A 67 -12.57 21.60 -16.45
C GLU A 67 -13.20 21.68 -15.04
N ASP A 68 -12.62 21.03 -14.02
CA ASP A 68 -13.12 21.03 -12.64
C ASP A 68 -12.00 21.32 -11.61
N THR A 69 -11.46 22.55 -11.65
CA THR A 69 -10.39 23.00 -10.74
C THR A 69 -10.76 22.87 -9.26
N ALA A 70 -12.05 22.92 -8.92
CA ALA A 70 -12.50 22.83 -7.53
C ALA A 70 -12.21 21.46 -6.88
N TYR A 71 -12.25 20.34 -7.62
CA TYR A 71 -11.89 19.03 -7.06
C TYR A 71 -10.37 18.87 -6.95
N ALA A 72 -9.65 19.34 -7.97
CA ALA A 72 -8.19 19.43 -7.95
C ALA A 72 -7.69 20.17 -6.71
N ASP A 73 -8.22 21.36 -6.45
CA ASP A 73 -7.84 22.17 -5.30
C ASP A 73 -8.11 21.46 -3.96
N ARG A 74 -9.23 20.75 -3.84
CA ARG A 74 -9.56 19.96 -2.64
C ARG A 74 -8.60 18.78 -2.44
N LEU A 75 -8.26 18.07 -3.51
CA LEU A 75 -7.32 16.96 -3.47
C LEU A 75 -5.90 17.45 -3.14
N LEU A 76 -5.50 18.62 -3.66
CA LEU A 76 -4.19 19.20 -3.41
C LEU A 76 -4.07 19.85 -2.02
N SER A 77 -5.16 20.39 -1.47
CA SER A 77 -5.20 21.00 -0.13
C SER A 77 -5.44 20.00 1.00
N CYS A 78 -5.86 18.77 0.71
CA CYS A 78 -6.10 17.78 1.75
C CYS A 78 -4.81 17.34 2.48
N SER A 79 -4.96 16.95 3.74
CA SER A 79 -3.86 16.39 4.55
C SER A 79 -3.67 14.89 4.31
N ALA A 80 -4.74 14.19 3.93
CA ALA A 80 -4.74 12.75 3.71
C ALA A 80 -5.85 12.33 2.73
N VAL A 81 -5.62 11.22 2.02
CA VAL A 81 -6.61 10.57 1.17
C VAL A 81 -6.97 9.21 1.74
N VAL A 82 -8.26 8.97 1.97
CA VAL A 82 -8.75 7.74 2.60
C VAL A 82 -9.78 7.05 1.70
N GLY A 83 -9.60 5.76 1.47
CA GLY A 83 -10.51 4.94 0.67
C GLY A 83 -10.93 3.67 1.41
N MET A 84 -12.21 3.53 1.71
CA MET A 84 -12.76 2.35 2.40
C MET A 84 -13.54 1.52 1.37
N HIS A 85 -12.98 0.40 0.92
CA HIS A 85 -13.47 -0.38 -0.24
C HIS A 85 -13.55 0.44 -1.53
N PRO A 86 -12.46 1.12 -1.95
CA PRO A 86 -12.50 2.01 -3.10
C PRO A 86 -12.34 1.25 -4.44
N ASP A 87 -12.99 0.11 -4.62
CA ASP A 87 -13.03 -0.74 -5.82
C ASP A 87 -11.83 -0.54 -6.80
N GLN A 88 -12.08 -0.15 -8.05
CA GLN A 88 -11.04 0.10 -9.07
C GLN A 88 -10.16 1.34 -8.78
N ALA A 89 -10.58 2.21 -7.87
CA ALA A 89 -9.87 3.43 -7.50
C ALA A 89 -8.76 3.19 -6.45
N THR A 90 -8.68 2.00 -5.85
CA THR A 90 -7.72 1.68 -4.79
C THR A 90 -6.28 2.07 -5.15
N GLU A 91 -5.82 1.60 -6.30
CA GLU A 91 -4.46 1.88 -6.76
C GLU A 91 -4.25 3.36 -7.05
N HIS A 92 -5.21 3.99 -7.71
CA HIS A 92 -5.16 5.40 -8.09
C HIS A 92 -5.04 6.31 -6.86
N ILE A 93 -5.73 5.98 -5.76
CA ILE A 93 -5.60 6.70 -4.48
C ILE A 93 -4.17 6.62 -3.95
N VAL A 94 -3.58 5.41 -3.96
CA VAL A 94 -2.21 5.20 -3.48
C VAL A 94 -1.22 5.97 -4.35
N ASP A 95 -1.34 5.87 -5.68
CA ASP A 95 -0.43 6.52 -6.61
C ASP A 95 -0.52 8.05 -6.52
N PHE A 96 -1.74 8.60 -6.46
CA PHE A 96 -1.95 10.02 -6.20
C PHE A 96 -1.27 10.46 -4.90
N ALA A 97 -1.53 9.76 -3.80
CA ALA A 97 -0.97 10.15 -2.51
C ALA A 97 0.56 10.06 -2.49
N LEU A 98 1.15 9.07 -3.14
CA LEU A 98 2.59 8.93 -3.25
C LEU A 98 3.21 10.05 -4.08
N VAL A 99 2.63 10.38 -5.25
CA VAL A 99 3.19 11.43 -6.10
C VAL A 99 3.11 12.81 -5.42
N TYR A 100 2.00 13.10 -4.74
CA TYR A 100 1.80 14.39 -4.08
C TYR A 100 2.29 14.45 -2.63
N GLY A 101 2.96 13.40 -2.16
CA GLY A 101 3.48 13.34 -0.79
C GLY A 101 2.38 13.40 0.29
N LYS A 102 1.15 12.97 -0.03
CA LYS A 102 0.02 12.95 0.91
C LYS A 102 0.07 11.69 1.78
N ALA A 103 -0.45 11.82 3.00
CA ALA A 103 -0.79 10.65 3.79
C ALA A 103 -1.93 9.89 3.09
N PHE A 104 -1.95 8.56 3.21
CA PHE A 104 -3.08 7.77 2.73
C PHE A 104 -3.40 6.58 3.62
N ALA A 105 -4.65 6.13 3.52
CA ALA A 105 -5.10 4.86 4.08
C ALA A 105 -6.18 4.24 3.16
N VAL A 106 -5.94 3.03 2.67
CA VAL A 106 -6.87 2.32 1.78
C VAL A 106 -7.18 0.94 2.31
N VAL A 107 -8.45 0.53 2.23
CA VAL A 107 -8.89 -0.85 2.51
C VAL A 107 -9.29 -1.49 1.18
N PRO A 108 -8.38 -2.22 0.51
CA PRO A 108 -8.71 -2.95 -0.71
C PRO A 108 -9.68 -4.09 -0.42
N CYS A 109 -10.54 -4.41 -1.38
CA CYS A 109 -11.48 -5.53 -1.31
C CYS A 109 -11.41 -6.46 -2.53
N CYS A 110 -11.21 -5.90 -3.71
CA CYS A 110 -11.25 -6.61 -4.99
C CYS A 110 -9.98 -6.32 -5.81
N VAL A 111 -9.46 -7.34 -6.50
CA VAL A 111 -8.21 -7.22 -7.27
C VAL A 111 -8.45 -6.66 -8.67
N PHE A 112 -9.62 -6.94 -9.27
CA PHE A 112 -9.96 -6.55 -10.64
C PHE A 112 -8.88 -6.95 -11.66
N SER A 113 -8.35 -8.17 -11.57
CA SER A 113 -7.22 -8.63 -12.41
C SER A 113 -7.50 -8.59 -13.92
N GLN A 114 -8.76 -8.73 -14.33
CA GLN A 114 -9.18 -8.60 -15.72
C GLN A 114 -9.12 -7.15 -16.24
N GLU A 115 -9.38 -6.17 -15.38
CA GLU A 115 -9.33 -4.74 -15.72
C GLU A 115 -7.90 -4.19 -15.60
N PHE A 116 -7.09 -4.80 -14.74
CA PHE A 116 -5.69 -4.41 -14.53
C PHE A 116 -4.71 -5.57 -14.82
N PRO A 117 -4.72 -6.13 -16.05
CA PRO A 117 -3.95 -7.32 -16.41
C PRO A 117 -2.44 -7.08 -16.45
N ASN A 118 -2.00 -5.82 -16.35
CA ASN A 118 -0.60 -5.41 -16.40
C ASN A 118 0.05 -5.24 -15.02
N ARG A 119 -0.69 -5.41 -13.92
CA ARG A 119 -0.10 -5.37 -12.57
C ARG A 119 0.87 -6.52 -12.38
N ARG A 120 2.08 -6.21 -11.91
CA ARG A 120 3.13 -7.19 -11.63
C ARG A 120 3.73 -6.98 -10.26
N LEU A 121 4.00 -8.08 -9.56
CA LEU A 121 4.88 -8.07 -8.40
C LEU A 121 6.34 -7.84 -8.84
N PRO A 122 7.23 -7.44 -7.91
CA PRO A 122 8.67 -7.37 -8.19
C PRO A 122 9.28 -8.70 -8.68
N SER A 123 8.64 -9.84 -8.34
CA SER A 123 9.01 -11.17 -8.86
C SER A 123 8.70 -11.37 -10.35
N GLY A 124 7.90 -10.47 -10.95
CA GLY A 124 7.40 -10.59 -12.33
C GLY A 124 6.06 -11.35 -12.45
N GLU A 125 5.50 -11.84 -11.34
CA GLU A 125 4.22 -12.53 -11.33
C GLU A 125 3.04 -11.55 -11.49
N TYR A 126 1.94 -12.05 -12.08
CA TYR A 126 0.69 -11.31 -12.19
C TYR A 126 0.03 -11.14 -10.82
N VAL A 127 -0.66 -10.01 -10.64
CA VAL A 127 -1.45 -9.74 -9.44
C VAL A 127 -2.88 -10.20 -9.65
N GLU A 128 -3.19 -11.42 -9.20
CA GLU A 128 -4.49 -12.06 -9.39
C GLU A 128 -5.19 -12.41 -8.08
N SER A 129 -4.44 -12.52 -6.97
CA SER A 129 -4.96 -12.77 -5.63
C SER A 129 -5.00 -11.50 -4.77
N TYR A 130 -5.82 -11.53 -3.73
CA TYR A 130 -5.93 -10.44 -2.76
C TYR A 130 -4.62 -10.19 -2.02
N GLU A 131 -3.92 -11.26 -1.62
CA GLU A 131 -2.61 -11.20 -0.95
C GLU A 131 -1.55 -10.59 -1.87
N GLN A 132 -1.55 -10.98 -3.15
CA GLN A 132 -0.68 -10.38 -4.15
C GLN A 132 -0.99 -8.90 -4.33
N PHE A 133 -2.27 -8.49 -4.28
CA PHE A 133 -2.63 -7.09 -4.39
C PHE A 133 -2.17 -6.27 -3.18
N LEU A 134 -2.30 -6.81 -1.97
CA LEU A 134 -1.75 -6.19 -0.76
C LEU A 134 -0.22 -6.05 -0.85
N GLN A 135 0.48 -7.09 -1.31
CA GLN A 135 1.93 -7.04 -1.53
C GLN A 135 2.29 -5.99 -2.57
N TYR A 136 1.58 -5.98 -3.70
CA TYR A 136 1.75 -5.03 -4.80
C TYR A 136 1.64 -3.57 -4.31
N LEU A 137 0.64 -3.24 -3.49
CA LEU A 137 0.50 -1.90 -2.91
C LEU A 137 1.60 -1.59 -1.88
N SER A 138 2.00 -2.59 -1.08
CA SER A 138 3.01 -2.42 -0.03
C SER A 138 4.39 -2.10 -0.58
N VAL A 139 4.77 -2.67 -1.74
CA VAL A 139 6.09 -2.45 -2.34
C VAL A 139 6.22 -1.10 -3.06
N LYS A 140 5.12 -0.36 -3.27
CA LYS A 140 5.16 0.94 -3.95
C LYS A 140 5.95 2.00 -3.19
N HIS A 141 6.08 1.88 -1.87
CA HIS A 141 6.85 2.82 -1.08
C HIS A 141 7.37 2.17 0.22
N PRO A 142 8.64 2.41 0.62
CA PRO A 142 9.26 1.73 1.77
C PRO A 142 8.60 2.06 3.12
N GLN A 143 7.92 3.20 3.23
CA GLN A 143 7.18 3.60 4.42
C GLN A 143 5.71 3.13 4.44
N THR A 144 5.26 2.39 3.42
CA THR A 144 3.91 1.81 3.42
C THR A 144 3.81 0.71 4.48
N GLN A 145 2.70 0.70 5.22
CA GLN A 145 2.44 -0.21 6.31
C GLN A 145 1.06 -0.87 6.12
N CYS A 146 0.90 -2.05 6.70
CA CYS A 146 -0.36 -2.78 6.73
C CYS A 146 -0.82 -3.00 8.17
N ALA A 147 -2.12 -2.84 8.42
CA ALA A 147 -2.74 -3.18 9.70
C ALA A 147 -4.10 -3.84 9.50
N MET A 148 -4.54 -4.62 10.48
CA MET A 148 -5.88 -5.19 10.49
C MET A 148 -6.81 -4.29 11.31
N LEU A 149 -7.95 -3.92 10.73
CA LEU A 149 -9.01 -3.16 11.38
C LEU A 149 -10.01 -4.12 12.04
N PRO A 150 -10.65 -3.72 13.15
CA PRO A 150 -11.70 -4.49 13.82
C PRO A 150 -13.03 -4.41 13.06
N LEU A 151 -13.04 -4.77 11.78
CA LEU A 151 -14.17 -4.72 10.87
C LEU A 151 -14.42 -6.10 10.25
N GLN A 152 -15.66 -6.36 9.84
CA GLN A 152 -16.03 -7.56 9.08
C GLN A 152 -15.79 -7.35 7.58
N GLY A 153 -15.54 -8.44 6.85
CA GLY A 153 -15.23 -8.37 5.41
C GLY A 153 -13.77 -8.03 5.16
N ALA A 154 -13.49 -7.20 4.14
CA ALA A 154 -12.14 -6.73 3.90
C ALA A 154 -11.74 -5.74 5.01
N ASN A 155 -10.68 -6.11 5.73
CA ASN A 155 -10.30 -5.44 6.97
C ASN A 155 -8.81 -5.14 7.07
N VAL A 156 -8.04 -5.35 6.01
CA VAL A 156 -6.63 -4.96 5.98
C VAL A 156 -6.55 -3.56 5.40
N VAL A 157 -5.98 -2.63 6.15
CA VAL A 157 -5.66 -1.28 5.67
C VAL A 157 -4.20 -1.23 5.25
N VAL A 158 -3.95 -0.68 4.07
CA VAL A 158 -2.64 -0.30 3.57
C VAL A 158 -2.52 1.22 3.70
N PHE A 159 -1.50 1.71 4.39
CA PHE A 159 -1.40 3.13 4.71
C PHE A 159 0.04 3.64 4.74
N LYS A 160 0.21 4.93 4.51
CA LYS A 160 1.45 5.66 4.73
C LYS A 160 1.14 6.95 5.49
N ARG A 161 1.90 7.22 6.54
CA ARG A 161 1.78 8.49 7.28
C ARG A 161 2.43 9.63 6.47
N GLY A 162 1.87 10.83 6.63
CA GLY A 162 2.50 12.05 6.11
C GLY A 162 3.82 12.29 6.82
N SER A 163 4.78 12.89 6.12
CA SER A 163 5.98 13.44 6.75
C SER A 163 5.54 14.66 7.55
N ALA A 164 5.61 14.57 8.87
CA ALA A 164 5.27 15.67 9.78
C ALA A 164 6.28 16.82 9.68
#